data_AF-A0A1R4EX12-F1
#
_entry.id   AF-A0A1R4EX12-F1
#
_cell.length_a   1.000
_cell.length_b   1.000
_cell.length_c   1.000
_cell.angle_alpha   90.00
_cell.angle_beta   90.00
_cell.angle_gamma   90.00
#
_symmetry.space_group_name_H-M   'P 1'
#
loop_
_entity.id
_entity.type
_entity.pdbx_description
1 polymer ?
#
loop_
_entity_poly.entity_id
_entity_poly.type
_entity_poly.pdbx_seq_one_letter_code
_entity_poly.pdbx_strand_id
1 'polypeptide(L)' 'MADQLGYGVESVRAWVRQADIDDGVKAGVTTDDQARMRELEQEVRELKRANEILKRAASFFGAELDRQHKM' A
#
# COMPACT_ATOMS: atom_id res chain seq x y z
N MET A 1 23.88 2.20 -31.33
CA MET A 1 22.64 2.75 -31.92
C MET A 1 21.52 1.71 -31.99
N ALA A 2 21.78 0.41 -32.24
CA ALA A 2 20.73 -0.62 -32.27
C ALA A 2 20.15 -0.97 -30.87
N ASP A 3 20.95 -0.97 -29.82
CA ASP A 3 20.49 -1.31 -28.46
C ASP A 3 19.47 -0.33 -27.89
N GLN A 4 19.63 0.96 -28.19
CA GLN A 4 18.75 2.01 -27.68
C GLN A 4 17.33 1.95 -28.28
N LEU A 5 17.20 1.34 -29.47
CA LEU A 5 15.91 1.07 -30.11
C LEU A 5 15.22 -0.17 -29.51
N GLY A 6 15.97 -1.17 -29.02
CA GLY A 6 15.43 -2.37 -28.38
C GLY A 6 14.67 -2.07 -27.09
N TYR A 7 15.28 -1.30 -26.18
CA TYR A 7 14.65 -0.87 -24.92
C TYR A 7 13.40 0.00 -25.14
N GLY A 8 13.40 0.84 -26.19
CA GLY A 8 12.25 1.65 -26.55
C GLY A 8 11.06 0.81 -27.00
N VAL A 9 11.30 -0.23 -27.81
CA VAL A 9 10.24 -1.11 -28.31
C VAL A 9 9.61 -1.94 -27.19
N GLU A 10 10.40 -2.46 -26.26
CA GLU A 10 9.88 -3.21 -25.12
C GLU A 10 9.06 -2.33 -24.17
N SER A 11 9.52 -1.10 -23.91
CA SER A 11 8.79 -0.11 -23.10
C SER A 11 7.45 0.26 -23.72
N VAL A 12 7.43 0.51 -25.04
CA VAL A 12 6.19 0.81 -25.78
C VAL A 12 5.24 -0.38 -25.75
N ARG A 13 5.73 -1.61 -25.93
CA ARG A 13 4.89 -2.82 -25.83
C ARG A 13 4.28 -3.00 -24.45
N ALA A 14 5.03 -2.67 -23.40
CA ALA A 14 4.52 -2.71 -22.03
C ALA A 14 3.39 -1.67 -21.83
N TRP A 15 3.56 -0.45 -22.32
CA TRP A 15 2.52 0.59 -22.24
C TRP A 15 1.27 0.25 -23.03
N VAL A 16 1.41 -0.27 -24.25
CA VAL A 16 0.26 -0.72 -25.04
C VAL A 16 -0.49 -1.84 -24.31
N ARG A 17 0.23 -2.79 -23.71
CA ARG A 17 -0.41 -3.84 -22.90
C ARG A 17 -1.15 -3.26 -21.69
N GLN A 18 -0.57 -2.29 -20.99
CA GLN A 18 -1.21 -1.67 -19.84
C GLN A 18 -2.44 -0.86 -20.27
N ALA A 19 -2.38 -0.14 -21.40
CA ALA A 19 -3.53 0.56 -21.96
C ALA A 19 -4.67 -0.41 -22.32
N ASP A 20 -4.36 -1.55 -22.96
CA ASP A 20 -5.36 -2.60 -23.22
C ASP A 20 -6.01 -3.12 -21.91
N ILE A 21 -5.26 -3.16 -20.81
CA ILE A 21 -5.77 -3.57 -19.48
C ILE A 21 -6.66 -2.46 -18.89
N ASP A 22 -6.19 -1.21 -18.95
CA ASP A 22 -6.90 -0.05 -18.43
C ASP A 22 -8.22 0.20 -19.20
N ASP A 23 -8.25 -0.11 -20.51
CA ASP A 23 -9.44 -0.06 -21.36
C ASP A 23 -10.35 -1.31 -21.23
N GLY A 24 -9.95 -2.31 -20.43
CA GLY A 24 -10.70 -3.56 -20.24
C GLY A 24 -10.67 -4.53 -21.43
N VAL A 25 -9.84 -4.28 -22.44
CA VAL A 25 -9.62 -5.16 -23.60
C VAL A 25 -8.88 -6.43 -23.20
N LYS A 26 -8.00 -6.35 -22.20
CA LYS A 26 -7.28 -7.49 -21.61
C LYS A 26 -7.51 -7.56 -20.11
N ALA A 27 -7.56 -8.78 -19.59
CA ALA A 27 -7.55 -8.99 -18.15
C ALA A 27 -6.21 -8.55 -17.56
N GLY A 28 -6.28 -7.88 -16.41
CA GLY A 28 -5.12 -7.41 -15.67
C GLY A 28 -5.54 -6.47 -14.55
N VAL A 29 -4.56 -6.00 -13.77
CA VAL A 29 -4.78 -4.96 -12.77
C VAL A 29 -4.62 -3.61 -13.45
N THR A 30 -5.68 -2.81 -13.43
CA THR A 30 -5.66 -1.47 -14.01
C THR A 30 -4.68 -0.56 -13.25
N THR A 31 -4.22 0.49 -13.91
CA THR A 31 -3.37 1.50 -13.27
C THR A 31 -4.09 2.16 -12.07
N ASP A 32 -5.41 2.36 -12.16
CA ASP A 32 -6.24 2.90 -11.07
C ASP A 32 -6.32 1.94 -9.88
N ASP A 33 -6.58 0.65 -10.13
CA ASP A 33 -6.59 -0.38 -9.08
C ASP A 33 -5.24 -0.46 -8.36
N GLN A 34 -4.13 -0.39 -9.11
CA GLN A 34 -2.79 -0.37 -8.52
C GLN A 34 -2.57 0.86 -7.63
N ALA A 35 -3.03 2.03 -8.06
CA ALA A 35 -2.93 3.26 -7.27
C ALA A 35 -3.74 3.14 -5.97
N ARG A 36 -5.00 2.70 -6.08
CA ARG A 36 -5.88 2.47 -4.93
C ARG A 36 -5.33 1.45 -3.96
N MET A 37 -4.75 0.35 -4.46
CA MET A 37 -4.11 -0.66 -3.61
C MET A 37 -2.96 -0.04 -2.79
N ARG A 38 -2.12 0.78 -3.41
CA ARG A 38 -1.01 1.45 -2.70
C ARG A 38 -1.50 2.43 -1.63
N GLU A 39 -2.56 3.18 -1.92
CA GLU A 39 -3.19 4.08 -0.95
C GLU A 39 -3.74 3.29 0.25
N LEU A 40 -4.50 2.23 -0.01
CA LEU A 40 -5.04 1.37 1.04
C LEU A 40 -3.94 0.70 1.87
N GLU A 41 -2.86 0.23 1.23
CA GLU A 41 -1.72 -0.32 1.94
C GLU A 41 -1.04 0.72 2.84
N GLN A 42 -0.94 1.97 2.40
CA GLN A 42 -0.41 3.06 3.21
C GLN A 42 -1.32 3.36 4.40
N GLU A 43 -2.61 3.49 4.18
CA GLU A 43 -3.60 3.73 5.24
C GLU A 43 -3.57 2.60 6.28
N VAL A 44 -3.54 1.34 5.84
CA VAL A 44 -3.45 0.18 6.75
C VAL A 44 -2.16 0.22 7.57
N ARG A 45 -1.03 0.63 7.00
CA ARG A 45 0.22 0.78 7.76
C ARG A 45 0.10 1.85 8.85
N GLU A 46 -0.49 2.98 8.52
CA GLU A 46 -0.70 4.09 9.46
C GLU A 46 -1.67 3.72 10.57
N LEU A 47 -2.80 3.09 10.23
CA LEU A 47 -3.78 2.61 11.20
C LEU A 47 -3.17 1.59 12.15
N LYS A 48 -2.38 0.64 11.64
CA LYS A 48 -1.65 -0.32 12.49
C LYS A 48 -0.70 0.38 13.44
N ARG A 49 0.06 1.37 12.96
CA ARG A 49 0.97 2.16 13.80
C ARG A 49 0.22 2.92 14.91
N ALA A 50 -0.88 3.58 14.57
CA ALA A 50 -1.71 4.29 15.53
C ALA A 50 -2.31 3.33 16.57
N ASN A 51 -2.83 2.19 16.12
CA ASN A 51 -3.40 1.17 16.99
C ASN A 51 -2.39 0.63 18.00
N GLU A 52 -1.14 0.39 17.58
CA GLU A 52 -0.07 -0.05 18.49
C GLU A 52 0.29 1.01 19.55
N ILE A 53 0.25 2.30 19.20
CA ILE A 53 0.44 3.38 20.17
C ILE A 53 -0.69 3.36 21.21
N LEU A 54 -1.94 3.24 20.75
CA LEU A 54 -3.10 3.20 21.63
C LEU A 54 -3.07 1.99 22.58
N LYS A 55 -2.72 0.80 22.08
CA LYS A 55 -2.57 -0.40 22.91
C LYS A 55 -1.51 -0.21 24.00
N ARG A 56 -0.36 0.39 23.66
CA ARG A 56 0.70 0.68 24.62
C ARG A 56 0.23 1.66 25.70
N ALA A 57 -0.48 2.72 25.29
CA ALA A 57 -1.06 3.68 26.22
C ALA A 57 -2.07 3.02 27.16
N ALA A 58 -3.00 2.22 26.62
CA ALA A 58 -4.00 1.51 27.39
C ALA A 58 -3.36 0.54 28.41
N SER A 59 -2.31 -0.19 28.01
CA SER A 59 -1.56 -1.07 28.90
C SER A 59 -0.88 -0.29 30.03
N PHE A 60 -0.22 0.83 29.71
CA PHE A 60 0.43 1.69 30.70
C PHE A 60 -0.57 2.23 31.74
N PHE A 61 -1.68 2.81 31.28
CA PHE A 61 -2.69 3.37 32.19
C PHE A 61 -3.43 2.29 32.98
N GLY A 62 -3.71 1.13 32.38
CA GLY A 62 -4.29 -0.01 33.10
C GLY A 62 -3.39 -0.49 34.24
N ALA A 63 -2.09 -0.60 34.00
CA ALA A 63 -1.12 -0.98 35.03
C ALA A 63 -0.99 0.08 36.14
N GLU A 64 -1.07 1.36 35.79
CA GLU A 64 -1.03 2.45 36.78
C GLU A 64 -2.26 2.43 37.69
N LEU A 65 -3.45 2.25 37.12
CA LEU A 65 -4.69 2.12 37.89
C LEU A 65 -4.66 0.91 38.82
N ASP A 66 -4.17 -0.25 38.37
CA ASP A 66 -4.07 -1.45 39.22
C ASP A 66 -3.10 -1.24 40.40
N ARG A 67 -2.01 -0.49 40.22
CA ARG A 67 -1.09 -0.13 41.31
C ARG A 67 -1.74 0.80 42.34
N GLN A 68 -2.50 1.80 41.88
CA GLN A 68 -3.19 2.74 42.77
C GLN A 68 -4.27 2.05 43.63
N HIS A 69 -4.98 1.04 43.10
CA HIS A 69 -5.97 0.30 43.87
C HIS A 69 -5.39 -0.67 44.92
N LYS A 70 -4.08 -0.96 44.87
CA LYS A 70 -3.39 -1.88 45.80
C LYS A 70 -2.66 -1.16 46.94
N MET A 71 -2.60 0.17 46.91
CA MET A 71 -2.08 1.04 47.98
C MET A 71 -3.22 1.43 48.92
#